data_AF-A0A2W4JIG9-F1
#
_entry.id   AF-A0A2W4JIG9-F1
#
_cell.length_a   1.000
_cell.length_b   1.000
_cell.length_c   1.000
_cell.angle_alpha   90.00
_cell.angle_beta   90.00
_cell.angle_gamma   90.00
#
_symmetry.space_group_name_H-M   'P 1'
#
loop_
_entity.id
_entity.type
_entity.pdbx_description
1 polymer ?
#
loop_
_entity_poly.entity_id
_entity_poly.type
_entity_poly.pdbx_seq_one_letter_code
_entity_poly.pdbx_strand_id
1 'polypeptide(L)'
;LVLGYGAGALVGADAISSAPGGENAAAPMLAQALGGPVLLGIIAAIAFATILAVVAGLTITASASFAHDIYANVIKKGEVDSKESEVRVARITAVVIGALAIVGGILAREQNVAFLVALAFAVAASANLPTIVYSLFWRRFNTRGALFSIYGGLIVTITLIVFSPAVSGKVKVDPETGEEVSASMLPLGVDFSWFPLENPGLVSIPVSFFLGWLGTMLSKEHDSEKFAEMEVRALTGAGAEKATQH
;
A
#
# COMPACT_ATOMS: atom_id res chain seq x y z
N LEU A 1 -11.08 -13.76 -9.72
CA LEU A 1 -12.25 -13.74 -10.63
C LEU A 1 -12.89 -15.12 -10.77
N VAL A 2 -12.20 -16.14 -11.29
CA VAL A 2 -12.78 -17.51 -11.46
C VAL A 2 -13.31 -18.11 -10.14
N LEU A 3 -12.51 -18.08 -9.07
CA LEU A 3 -12.95 -18.55 -7.75
C LEU A 3 -14.13 -17.73 -7.17
N GLY A 4 -14.16 -16.42 -7.41
CA GLY A 4 -15.24 -15.55 -6.92
C GLY A 4 -16.56 -15.79 -7.65
N TYR A 5 -16.53 -15.90 -8.98
CA TYR A 5 -17.72 -16.27 -9.75
C TYR A 5 -18.18 -17.71 -9.45
N GLY A 6 -17.24 -18.64 -9.25
CA GLY A 6 -17.55 -20.00 -8.80
C GLY A 6 -18.21 -20.04 -7.42
N ALA A 7 -17.72 -19.23 -6.47
CA ALA A 7 -18.33 -19.07 -5.15
C ALA A 7 -19.74 -18.48 -5.27
N GLY A 8 -19.92 -17.42 -6.06
CA GLY A 8 -21.24 -16.83 -6.29
C GLY A 8 -22.24 -17.82 -6.89
N ALA A 9 -21.81 -18.67 -7.83
CA ALA A 9 -22.67 -19.67 -8.47
C ALA A 9 -23.03 -20.86 -7.56
N LEU A 10 -22.11 -21.32 -6.73
CA LEU A 10 -22.28 -22.54 -5.92
C LEU A 10 -22.78 -22.28 -4.50
N VAL A 11 -22.40 -21.14 -3.91
CA VAL A 11 -22.75 -20.76 -2.53
C VAL A 11 -23.90 -19.74 -2.52
N GLY A 12 -23.97 -18.88 -3.55
CA GLY A 12 -24.91 -17.77 -3.62
C GLY A 12 -24.33 -16.46 -3.09
N ALA A 13 -24.59 -15.35 -3.78
CA ALA A 13 -24.09 -14.03 -3.41
C ALA A 13 -24.63 -13.54 -2.06
N ASP A 14 -25.91 -13.77 -1.79
CA ASP A 14 -26.56 -13.36 -0.53
C ASP A 14 -25.93 -14.07 0.67
N ALA A 15 -25.74 -15.38 0.57
CA ALA A 15 -25.10 -16.19 1.60
C ALA A 15 -23.68 -15.70 1.91
N ILE A 16 -22.89 -15.36 0.89
CA ILE A 16 -21.54 -14.80 1.06
C ILE A 16 -21.59 -13.41 1.72
N SER A 17 -22.51 -12.55 1.28
CA SER A 17 -22.62 -11.19 1.83
C SER A 17 -23.06 -11.17 3.30
N SER A 18 -23.87 -12.16 3.72
CA SER A 18 -24.32 -12.35 5.10
C SER A 18 -23.32 -13.09 5.99
N ALA A 19 -22.25 -13.66 5.43
CA ALA A 19 -21.28 -14.43 6.19
C ALA A 19 -20.33 -13.51 6.99
N PRO A 20 -19.78 -13.99 8.12
CA PRO A 20 -18.72 -13.29 8.83
C PRO A 20 -17.53 -13.00 7.89
N GLY A 21 -17.23 -11.73 7.66
CA GLY A 21 -16.20 -11.28 6.71
C GLY A 21 -16.71 -10.91 5.31
N GLY A 22 -18.01 -11.03 5.04
CA GLY A 22 -18.68 -10.60 3.82
C GLY A 22 -18.04 -11.16 2.56
N GLU A 23 -17.75 -10.29 1.59
CA GLU A 23 -17.11 -10.67 0.32
C GLU A 23 -15.79 -11.45 0.49
N ASN A 24 -15.04 -11.22 1.59
CA ASN A 24 -13.78 -11.92 1.85
C ASN A 24 -13.99 -13.38 2.29
N ALA A 25 -15.22 -13.76 2.68
CA ALA A 25 -15.57 -15.13 3.05
C ALA A 25 -15.86 -16.03 1.82
N ALA A 26 -15.89 -15.47 0.61
CA ALA A 26 -16.24 -16.22 -0.61
C ALA A 26 -15.40 -17.48 -0.82
N ALA A 27 -14.07 -17.38 -0.66
CA ALA A 27 -13.16 -18.52 -0.85
C ALA A 27 -13.30 -19.60 0.24
N PRO A 28 -13.30 -19.27 1.56
CA PRO A 28 -13.61 -20.23 2.61
C PRO A 28 -14.97 -20.92 2.44
N MET A 29 -16.02 -20.17 2.10
CA MET A 29 -17.36 -20.75 1.93
C MET A 29 -17.43 -21.68 0.71
N LEU A 30 -16.75 -21.34 -0.38
CA LEU A 30 -16.63 -22.23 -1.53
C LEU A 30 -15.87 -23.52 -1.17
N ALA A 31 -14.80 -23.42 -0.38
CA ALA A 31 -14.07 -24.58 0.11
C ALA A 31 -14.96 -25.49 0.98
N GLN A 32 -15.77 -24.90 1.86
CA GLN A 32 -16.75 -25.62 2.66
C GLN A 32 -17.80 -26.32 1.79
N ALA A 33 -18.32 -25.65 0.76
CA ALA A 33 -19.33 -26.21 -0.13
C ALA A 33 -18.81 -27.38 -0.99
N LEU A 34 -17.54 -27.30 -1.44
CA LEU A 34 -16.96 -28.30 -2.33
C LEU A 34 -16.35 -29.51 -1.60
N GLY A 35 -15.73 -29.30 -0.44
CA GLY A 35 -14.93 -30.33 0.24
C GLY A 35 -15.14 -30.41 1.74
N GLY A 36 -16.17 -29.74 2.26
CA GLY A 36 -16.54 -29.79 3.67
C GLY A 36 -15.47 -29.24 4.63
N PRO A 37 -15.55 -29.60 5.92
CA PRO A 37 -14.68 -29.07 6.97
C PRO A 37 -13.19 -29.31 6.73
N VAL A 38 -12.84 -30.41 6.06
CA VAL A 38 -11.45 -30.76 5.76
C VAL A 38 -10.86 -29.78 4.75
N LEU A 39 -11.55 -29.53 3.64
CA LEU A 39 -11.07 -28.59 2.63
C LEU A 39 -11.08 -27.15 3.14
N LEU A 40 -12.11 -26.76 3.91
CA LEU A 40 -12.14 -25.49 4.62
C LEU A 40 -10.90 -25.32 5.52
N GLY A 41 -10.59 -26.33 6.34
CA GLY A 41 -9.44 -26.31 7.24
C GLY A 41 -8.10 -26.18 6.52
N ILE A 42 -7.93 -26.89 5.39
CA ILE A 42 -6.72 -26.79 4.56
C ILE A 42 -6.59 -25.38 3.97
N ILE A 43 -7.64 -24.84 3.36
CA ILE A 43 -7.62 -23.50 2.76
C ILE A 43 -7.38 -22.43 3.84
N ALA A 44 -8.01 -22.56 5.01
CA ALA A 44 -7.79 -21.66 6.13
C ALA A 44 -6.32 -21.70 6.62
N ALA A 45 -5.72 -22.88 6.73
CA ALA A 45 -4.32 -23.03 7.12
C ALA A 45 -3.37 -22.38 6.09
N ILE A 46 -3.61 -22.59 4.80
CA ILE A 46 -2.81 -21.98 3.72
C ILE A 46 -2.96 -20.45 3.73
N ALA A 47 -4.18 -19.94 3.87
CA ALA A 47 -4.45 -18.51 3.94
C ALA A 47 -3.73 -17.89 5.14
N PHE A 48 -3.83 -18.51 6.32
CA PHE A 48 -3.15 -18.06 7.54
C PHE A 48 -1.62 -18.05 7.38
N ALA A 49 -1.04 -19.13 6.87
CA ALA A 49 0.39 -19.22 6.64
C ALA A 49 0.89 -18.14 5.66
N THR A 50 0.12 -17.87 4.61
CA THR A 50 0.45 -16.85 3.60
C THR A 50 0.38 -15.44 4.20
N ILE A 51 -0.65 -15.14 4.99
CA ILE A 51 -0.78 -13.85 5.68
C ILE A 51 0.41 -13.62 6.61
N LEU A 52 0.76 -14.62 7.44
CA LEU A 52 1.92 -14.51 8.33
C LEU A 52 3.23 -14.29 7.56
N ALA A 53 3.42 -15.00 6.45
CA ALA A 53 4.62 -14.83 5.62
C ALA A 53 4.72 -13.41 5.04
N VAL A 54 3.63 -12.88 4.48
CA VAL A 54 3.59 -11.53 3.90
C VAL A 54 3.75 -10.46 4.98
N VAL A 55 3.05 -10.58 6.11
CA VAL A 55 3.15 -9.63 7.22
C VAL A 55 4.57 -9.61 7.79
N ALA A 56 5.19 -10.77 8.00
CA ALA A 56 6.58 -10.85 8.46
C ALA A 56 7.54 -10.19 7.46
N GLY A 57 7.40 -10.49 6.16
CA GLY A 57 8.21 -9.89 5.11
C GLY A 57 8.11 -8.35 5.09
N LEU A 58 6.88 -7.83 5.01
CA LEU A 58 6.65 -6.37 4.99
C LEU A 58 7.13 -5.69 6.27
N THR A 59 6.97 -6.33 7.44
CA THR A 59 7.41 -5.78 8.74
C THR A 59 8.94 -5.72 8.82
N ILE A 60 9.63 -6.79 8.39
CA ILE A 60 11.09 -6.83 8.36
C ILE A 60 11.62 -5.76 7.40
N THR A 61 11.06 -5.65 6.19
CA THR A 61 11.48 -4.64 5.23
C THR A 61 11.24 -3.22 5.76
N ALA A 62 10.05 -2.93 6.30
CA ALA A 62 9.73 -1.62 6.83
C ALA A 62 10.62 -1.23 8.03
N SER A 63 10.86 -2.17 8.95
CA SER A 63 11.72 -1.93 10.11
C SER A 63 13.20 -1.77 9.75
N ALA A 64 13.69 -2.52 8.75
CA ALA A 64 15.05 -2.37 8.23
C ALA A 64 15.23 -1.03 7.51
N SER A 65 14.30 -0.63 6.63
CA SER A 65 14.31 0.68 5.98
C SER A 65 14.30 1.80 7.01
N PHE A 66 13.47 1.72 8.05
CA PHE A 66 13.47 2.73 9.11
C PHE A 66 14.80 2.78 9.89
N ALA A 67 15.38 1.62 10.22
CA ALA A 67 16.65 1.55 10.94
C ALA A 67 17.79 2.18 10.14
N HIS A 68 17.87 1.92 8.84
CA HIS A 68 18.91 2.49 7.96
C HIS A 68 18.62 3.95 7.58
N ASP A 69 17.41 4.25 7.08
CA ASP A 69 17.10 5.57 6.50
C ASP A 69 16.87 6.62 7.59
N ILE A 70 16.09 6.30 8.62
CA ILE A 70 15.74 7.27 9.66
C ILE A 70 16.76 7.22 10.79
N TYR A 71 17.00 6.05 11.38
CA TYR A 71 17.85 5.98 12.56
C TYR A 71 19.33 6.19 12.23
N ALA A 72 19.90 5.41 11.32
CA ALA A 72 21.32 5.52 10.99
C ALA A 72 21.65 6.82 10.23
N ASN A 73 20.93 7.10 9.15
CA ASN A 73 21.26 8.23 8.26
C ASN A 73 20.74 9.58 8.76
N VAL A 74 19.54 9.67 9.33
CA VAL A 74 18.95 10.96 9.76
C VAL A 74 19.25 11.28 11.23
N ILE A 75 19.00 10.34 12.15
CA ILE A 75 19.18 10.59 13.60
C ILE A 75 20.65 10.53 13.99
N LYS A 76 21.35 9.46 13.57
CA LYS A 76 22.77 9.24 13.87
C LYS A 76 23.72 9.83 12.83
N LYS A 77 23.21 10.40 11.74
CA LYS A 77 24.02 11.09 10.70
C LYS A 77 25.17 10.24 10.13
N GLY A 78 24.99 8.92 10.08
CA GLY A 78 26.00 7.96 9.61
C GLY A 78 26.96 7.45 10.70
N GLU A 79 26.88 7.96 11.93
CA GLU A 79 27.70 7.53 13.07
C GLU A 79 26.91 6.56 13.97
N VAL A 80 26.63 5.35 13.46
CA VAL A 80 25.95 4.32 14.26
C VAL A 80 26.95 3.69 15.23
N ASP A 81 26.70 3.81 16.53
CA ASP A 81 27.59 3.34 17.61
C ASP A 81 27.90 1.82 17.56
N SER A 82 26.98 0.98 17.04
CA SER A 82 27.21 -0.45 16.81
C SER A 82 26.12 -1.10 15.94
N LYS A 83 26.46 -2.17 15.18
CA LYS A 83 25.47 -3.01 14.46
C LYS A 83 24.39 -3.58 15.38
N GLU A 84 24.73 -3.83 16.65
CA GLU A 84 23.80 -4.34 17.65
C GLU A 84 22.71 -3.31 17.99
N SER A 85 23.07 -2.01 18.04
CA SER A 85 22.11 -0.93 18.25
C SER A 85 21.11 -0.81 17.10
N GLU A 86 21.57 -1.00 15.86
CA GLU A 86 20.73 -0.96 14.66
C GLU A 86 19.73 -2.12 14.63
N VAL A 87 20.19 -3.35 14.94
CA VAL A 87 19.31 -4.52 15.07
C VAL A 87 18.28 -4.32 16.19
N ARG A 88 18.67 -3.71 17.32
CA ARG A 88 17.74 -3.41 18.41
C ARG A 88 16.68 -2.42 17.97
N VAL A 89 17.05 -1.36 17.26
CA VAL A 89 16.09 -0.38 16.72
C VAL A 89 15.16 -1.04 15.70
N ALA A 90 15.68 -1.86 14.78
CA ALA A 90 14.86 -2.60 13.82
C ALA A 90 13.81 -3.49 14.54
N ARG A 91 14.20 -4.23 15.58
CA ARG A 91 13.24 -5.05 16.36
C ARG A 91 12.18 -4.20 17.07
N ILE A 92 12.56 -3.08 17.67
CA ILE A 92 11.60 -2.17 18.33
C ILE A 92 10.63 -1.60 17.29
N THR A 93 11.15 -1.13 16.16
CA THR A 93 10.34 -0.61 15.06
C THR A 93 9.38 -1.66 14.52
N ALA A 94 9.82 -2.92 14.37
CA ALA A 94 8.94 -4.01 13.96
C ALA A 94 7.76 -4.21 14.92
N VAL A 95 8.01 -4.15 16.24
CA VAL A 95 6.95 -4.25 17.26
C VAL A 95 5.99 -3.05 17.19
N VAL A 96 6.52 -1.83 17.05
CA VAL A 96 5.71 -0.61 16.97
C VAL A 96 4.84 -0.60 15.71
N ILE A 97 5.42 -0.90 14.55
CA ILE A 97 4.68 -0.99 13.28
C ILE A 97 3.63 -2.09 13.37
N GLY A 98 3.96 -3.25 13.94
CA GLY A 98 3.01 -4.35 14.15
C GLY A 98 1.84 -3.93 15.05
N ALA A 99 2.10 -3.24 16.17
CA ALA A 99 1.06 -2.74 17.05
C ALA A 99 0.14 -1.72 16.35
N LEU A 100 0.72 -0.77 15.60
CA LEU A 100 -0.05 0.21 14.81
C LEU A 100 -0.89 -0.46 13.72
N ALA A 101 -0.34 -1.48 13.05
CA ALA A 101 -1.05 -2.24 12.03
C ALA A 101 -2.24 -3.02 12.62
N ILE A 102 -2.10 -3.61 13.81
CA ILE A 102 -3.20 -4.28 14.53
C ILE A 102 -4.29 -3.28 14.87
N VAL A 103 -3.93 -2.13 15.47
CA VAL A 103 -4.91 -1.09 15.80
C VAL A 103 -5.63 -0.58 14.55
N GLY A 104 -4.88 -0.28 13.49
CA GLY A 104 -5.45 0.15 12.21
C GLY A 104 -6.36 -0.91 11.58
N GLY A 105 -5.98 -2.19 11.64
CA GLY A 105 -6.80 -3.30 11.17
C GLY A 105 -8.10 -3.47 11.94
N ILE A 106 -8.10 -3.27 13.26
CA ILE A 106 -9.32 -3.29 14.09
C ILE A 106 -10.26 -2.15 13.69
N LEU A 107 -9.73 -0.94 13.49
CA LEU A 107 -10.52 0.22 13.06
C LEU A 107 -11.07 0.06 11.63
N ALA A 108 -10.38 -0.68 10.78
CA ALA A 108 -10.76 -0.88 9.38
C ALA A 108 -11.50 -2.21 9.12
N ARG A 109 -11.90 -2.96 10.16
CA ARG A 109 -12.46 -4.32 10.03
C ARG A 109 -13.78 -4.40 9.25
N GLU A 110 -14.57 -3.33 9.29
CA GLU A 110 -15.87 -3.24 8.59
C GLU A 110 -15.71 -2.79 7.13
N GLN A 111 -14.50 -2.44 6.71
CA GLN A 111 -14.20 -1.95 5.37
C GLN A 111 -13.80 -3.11 4.45
N ASN A 112 -14.07 -2.96 3.16
CA ASN A 112 -13.63 -3.95 2.17
C ASN A 112 -12.08 -3.93 2.06
N VAL A 113 -11.44 -5.07 2.34
CA VAL A 113 -9.99 -5.19 2.33
C VAL A 113 -9.40 -4.89 0.94
N ALA A 114 -10.06 -5.32 -0.14
CA ALA A 114 -9.60 -5.04 -1.50
C ALA A 114 -9.60 -3.53 -1.79
N PHE A 115 -10.58 -2.81 -1.25
CA PHE A 115 -10.67 -1.37 -1.37
C PHE A 115 -9.55 -0.65 -0.60
N LEU A 116 -9.28 -1.02 0.65
CA LEU A 116 -8.18 -0.45 1.43
C LEU A 116 -6.82 -0.69 0.76
N VAL A 117 -6.61 -1.90 0.24
CA VAL A 117 -5.41 -2.26 -0.51
C VAL A 117 -5.29 -1.39 -1.76
N ALA A 118 -6.38 -1.17 -2.51
CA ALA A 118 -6.37 -0.30 -3.68
C ALA A 118 -5.97 1.15 -3.34
N LEU A 119 -6.47 1.71 -2.24
CA LEU A 119 -6.08 3.04 -1.76
C LEU A 119 -4.59 3.10 -1.38
N ALA A 120 -4.10 2.10 -0.65
CA ALA A 120 -2.69 2.03 -0.27
C ALA A 120 -1.77 1.97 -1.51
N PHE A 121 -2.14 1.15 -2.51
CA PHE A 121 -1.42 1.09 -3.78
C PHE A 121 -1.50 2.40 -4.57
N ALA A 122 -2.65 3.07 -4.59
CA ALA A 122 -2.79 4.36 -5.26
C ALA A 122 -1.83 5.41 -4.68
N VAL A 123 -1.71 5.48 -3.34
CA VAL A 123 -0.76 6.38 -2.65
C VAL A 123 0.68 5.99 -2.99
N ALA A 124 1.04 4.71 -2.84
CA ALA A 124 2.39 4.23 -3.09
C ALA A 124 2.82 4.44 -4.55
N ALA A 125 1.94 4.13 -5.50
CA ALA A 125 2.20 4.31 -6.92
C ALA A 125 2.34 5.79 -7.27
N SER A 126 1.50 6.67 -6.72
CA SER A 126 1.55 8.10 -7.04
C SER A 126 2.83 8.77 -6.53
N ALA A 127 3.38 8.35 -5.40
CA ALA A 127 4.62 8.93 -4.87
C ALA A 127 5.88 8.34 -5.53
N ASN A 128 5.95 7.01 -5.66
CA ASN A 128 7.21 6.33 -5.95
C ASN A 128 7.38 5.96 -7.43
N LEU A 129 6.31 5.54 -8.10
CA LEU A 129 6.39 4.96 -9.43
C LEU A 129 6.97 5.95 -10.47
N PRO A 130 6.53 7.22 -10.55
CA PRO A 130 7.07 8.13 -11.56
C PRO A 130 8.53 8.48 -11.30
N THR A 131 8.92 8.65 -10.03
CA THR A 131 10.31 8.91 -9.64
C THR A 131 11.22 7.76 -10.03
N ILE A 132 10.81 6.51 -9.77
CA ILE A 132 11.58 5.31 -10.16
C ILE A 132 11.70 5.25 -11.69
N VAL A 133 10.59 5.37 -12.42
CA VAL A 133 10.60 5.30 -13.89
C VAL A 133 11.48 6.39 -14.49
N TYR A 134 11.37 7.64 -14.04
CA TYR A 134 12.20 8.71 -14.57
C TYR A 134 13.67 8.57 -14.19
N SER A 135 13.98 8.12 -12.97
CA SER A 135 15.37 7.90 -12.55
C SER A 135 16.09 6.84 -13.39
N LEU A 136 15.37 5.80 -13.83
CA LEU A 136 15.93 4.70 -14.62
C LEU A 136 15.99 5.01 -16.12
N PHE A 137 14.97 5.68 -16.67
CA PHE A 137 14.81 5.80 -18.12
C PHE A 137 14.99 7.22 -18.67
N TRP A 138 15.05 8.25 -17.82
CA TRP A 138 15.13 9.64 -18.26
C TRP A 138 16.40 10.35 -17.79
N ARG A 139 17.37 10.46 -18.70
CA ARG A 139 18.69 11.07 -18.46
C ARG A 139 18.68 12.49 -17.88
N ARG A 140 17.60 13.24 -18.09
CA ARG A 140 17.49 14.63 -17.62
C ARG A 140 16.89 14.73 -16.21
N PHE A 141 16.38 13.63 -15.65
CA PHE A 141 15.71 13.65 -14.36
C PHE A 141 16.66 14.06 -13.23
N ASN A 142 16.18 14.92 -12.33
CA ASN A 142 16.98 15.54 -11.28
C ASN A 142 16.24 15.60 -9.94
N THR A 143 16.95 16.05 -8.90
CA THR A 143 16.44 16.14 -7.53
C THR A 143 15.12 16.89 -7.45
N ARG A 144 15.00 18.05 -8.13
CA ARG A 144 13.75 18.83 -8.13
C ARG A 144 12.59 18.08 -8.77
N GLY A 145 12.82 17.40 -9.89
CA GLY A 145 11.84 16.51 -10.51
C GLY A 145 11.35 15.41 -9.55
N ALA A 146 12.27 14.77 -8.83
CA ALA A 146 11.95 13.76 -7.83
C ALA A 146 11.10 14.32 -6.69
N LEU A 147 11.47 15.48 -6.12
CA LEU A 147 10.69 16.11 -5.05
C LEU A 147 9.29 16.52 -5.52
N PHE A 148 9.17 17.08 -6.73
CA PHE A 148 7.86 17.48 -7.29
C PHE A 148 6.96 16.26 -7.54
N SER A 149 7.51 15.16 -8.03
CA SER A 149 6.74 13.92 -8.20
C SER A 149 6.33 13.32 -6.85
N ILE A 150 7.26 13.15 -5.91
CA ILE A 150 6.96 12.52 -4.61
C ILE A 150 5.96 13.37 -3.83
N TYR A 151 6.27 14.64 -3.56
CA TYR A 151 5.40 15.50 -2.75
C TYR A 151 4.12 15.86 -3.50
N GLY A 152 4.22 16.19 -4.78
CA GLY A 152 3.06 16.52 -5.59
C GLY A 152 2.10 15.34 -5.75
N GLY A 153 2.63 14.16 -6.08
CA GLY A 153 1.86 12.93 -6.16
C GLY A 153 1.20 12.55 -4.83
N LEU A 154 1.94 12.65 -3.71
CA LEU A 154 1.41 12.38 -2.38
C LEU A 154 0.30 13.36 -2.00
N ILE A 155 0.52 14.66 -2.16
CA ILE A 155 -0.47 15.71 -1.83
C ILE A 155 -1.72 15.52 -2.67
N VAL A 156 -1.58 15.33 -3.99
CA VAL A 156 -2.73 15.12 -4.89
C VAL A 156 -3.48 13.87 -4.51
N THR A 157 -2.80 12.75 -4.27
CA THR A 157 -3.48 11.49 -3.92
C THR A 157 -4.21 11.60 -2.58
N ILE A 158 -3.57 12.14 -1.54
CA ILE A 158 -4.21 12.32 -0.23
C ILE A 158 -5.41 13.26 -0.34
N THR A 159 -5.26 14.36 -1.08
CA THR A 159 -6.35 15.31 -1.32
C THR A 159 -7.53 14.61 -1.99
N LEU A 160 -7.28 13.86 -3.08
CA LEU A 160 -8.33 13.12 -3.78
C LEU A 160 -8.96 12.03 -2.89
N ILE A 161 -8.19 11.32 -2.06
CA ILE A 161 -8.73 10.34 -1.10
C ILE A 161 -9.66 11.02 -0.12
N VAL A 162 -9.20 12.08 0.55
CA VAL A 162 -9.98 12.83 1.54
C VAL A 162 -11.30 13.29 0.93
N PHE A 163 -11.25 13.78 -0.30
CA PHE A 163 -12.41 14.31 -1.01
C PHE A 163 -13.18 13.29 -1.87
N SER A 164 -12.92 11.99 -1.69
CA SER A 164 -13.62 10.92 -2.42
C SER A 164 -14.70 10.26 -1.55
N PRO A 165 -15.64 9.52 -2.18
CA PRO A 165 -16.59 8.65 -1.51
C PRO A 165 -15.96 7.64 -0.54
N ALA A 166 -14.64 7.41 -0.63
CA ALA A 166 -13.88 6.62 0.32
C ALA A 166 -14.00 7.13 1.76
N VAL A 167 -13.95 8.46 1.92
CA VAL A 167 -13.79 9.10 3.23
C VAL A 167 -15.09 9.74 3.70
N SER A 168 -15.91 10.29 2.80
CA SER A 168 -17.17 10.96 3.15
C SER A 168 -18.28 10.68 2.14
N GLY A 169 -19.54 10.80 2.57
CA GLY A 169 -20.71 10.85 1.67
C GLY A 169 -21.28 9.49 1.18
N LYS A 170 -20.63 8.35 1.42
CA LYS A 170 -21.16 7.05 0.98
C LYS A 170 -22.14 6.48 2.01
N VAL A 171 -23.39 6.33 1.59
CA VAL A 171 -24.46 5.72 2.38
C VAL A 171 -24.71 4.29 1.88
N LYS A 172 -24.84 3.34 2.79
CA LYS A 172 -25.29 1.97 2.54
C LYS A 172 -26.54 1.73 3.38
N VAL A 173 -27.53 1.04 2.83
CA VAL A 173 -28.71 0.64 3.60
C VAL A 173 -28.41 -0.69 4.26
N ASP A 174 -28.61 -0.76 5.58
CA ASP A 174 -28.50 -2.00 6.34
C ASP A 174 -29.61 -2.96 5.87
N PRO A 175 -29.27 -4.16 5.36
CA PRO A 175 -30.26 -5.13 4.88
C PRO A 175 -31.22 -5.65 5.96
N GLU A 176 -30.84 -5.60 7.24
CA GLU A 176 -31.63 -6.16 8.34
C GLU A 176 -32.54 -5.13 9.01
N THR A 177 -32.09 -3.88 9.14
CA THR A 177 -32.84 -2.80 9.83
C THR A 177 -33.47 -1.80 8.86
N GLY A 178 -33.02 -1.76 7.60
CA GLY A 178 -33.45 -0.77 6.61
C GLY A 178 -32.92 0.65 6.89
N GLU A 179 -32.03 0.82 7.87
CA GLU A 179 -31.45 2.11 8.22
C GLU A 179 -30.27 2.48 7.31
N GLU A 180 -30.10 3.77 7.06
CA GLU A 180 -28.94 4.31 6.36
C GLU A 180 -27.73 4.29 7.29
N VAL A 181 -26.73 3.46 6.96
CA VAL A 181 -25.42 3.36 7.62
C VAL A 181 -24.33 3.97 6.74
N SER A 182 -23.32 4.60 7.33
CA SER A 182 -22.20 5.14 6.56
C SER A 182 -21.32 4.00 6.03
N ALA A 183 -21.11 3.97 4.72
CA ALA A 183 -20.13 3.11 4.05
C ALA A 183 -18.79 3.81 3.78
N SER A 184 -18.66 5.07 4.18
CA SER A 184 -17.40 5.80 4.19
C SER A 184 -16.69 5.68 5.55
N MET A 185 -15.42 6.11 5.61
CA MET A 185 -14.66 6.16 6.88
C MET A 185 -15.25 7.14 7.92
N LEU A 186 -16.00 8.16 7.49
CA LEU A 186 -16.63 9.13 8.39
C LEU A 186 -18.11 8.80 8.70
N PRO A 187 -18.65 9.23 9.86
CA PRO A 187 -20.05 9.01 10.23
C PRO A 187 -21.03 9.76 9.32
N LEU A 188 -22.31 9.32 9.33
CA LEU A 188 -23.40 9.93 8.56
C LEU A 188 -23.55 11.42 8.85
N GLY A 189 -23.83 12.20 7.80
CA GLY A 189 -24.13 13.63 7.88
C GLY A 189 -22.96 14.56 7.51
N VAL A 190 -21.78 14.02 7.21
CA VAL A 190 -20.64 14.80 6.69
C VAL A 190 -20.34 14.35 5.26
N ASP A 191 -20.68 15.17 4.28
CA ASP A 191 -20.37 14.96 2.87
C ASP A 191 -19.56 16.15 2.32
N PHE A 192 -18.32 15.88 1.94
CA PHE A 192 -17.47 16.80 1.20
C PHE A 192 -16.87 16.12 -0.03
N SER A 193 -17.52 15.05 -0.52
CA SER A 193 -17.05 14.26 -1.65
C SER A 193 -17.31 14.96 -2.99
N TRP A 194 -16.40 15.85 -3.41
CA TRP A 194 -16.47 16.48 -4.74
C TRP A 194 -15.81 15.65 -5.84
N PHE A 195 -14.97 14.67 -5.48
CA PHE A 195 -14.29 13.81 -6.44
C PHE A 195 -15.01 12.46 -6.58
N PRO A 196 -15.56 12.11 -7.75
CA PRO A 196 -16.51 11.01 -7.88
C PRO A 196 -15.86 9.61 -7.91
N LEU A 197 -14.53 9.50 -8.03
CA LEU A 197 -13.86 8.21 -8.20
C LEU A 197 -13.44 7.63 -6.85
N GLU A 198 -13.81 6.37 -6.63
CA GLU A 198 -13.35 5.58 -5.47
C GLU A 198 -11.87 5.23 -5.54
N ASN A 199 -11.33 5.11 -6.76
CA ASN A 199 -9.90 4.88 -6.99
C ASN A 199 -9.22 6.17 -7.50
N PRO A 200 -8.55 6.93 -6.62
CA PRO A 200 -7.89 8.17 -6.99
C PRO A 200 -6.65 7.95 -7.85
N GLY A 201 -6.10 6.72 -7.88
CA GLY A 201 -4.90 6.36 -8.62
C GLY A 201 -4.99 6.65 -10.12
N LEU A 202 -6.19 6.57 -10.70
CA LEU A 202 -6.42 6.88 -12.11
C LEU A 202 -6.07 8.33 -12.47
N VAL A 203 -6.20 9.26 -11.52
CA VAL A 203 -5.91 10.69 -11.72
C VAL A 203 -4.59 11.08 -11.07
N SER A 204 -4.33 10.61 -9.85
CA SER A 204 -3.15 11.01 -9.10
C SER A 204 -1.83 10.51 -9.70
N ILE A 205 -1.81 9.31 -10.29
CA ILE A 205 -0.60 8.76 -10.91
C ILE A 205 -0.19 9.59 -12.14
N PRO A 206 -1.06 9.85 -13.15
CA PRO A 206 -0.72 10.74 -14.26
C PRO A 206 -0.31 12.14 -13.83
N VAL A 207 -0.99 12.72 -12.84
CA VAL A 207 -0.63 14.04 -12.30
C VAL A 207 0.77 14.02 -11.67
N SER A 208 1.12 12.96 -10.94
CA SER A 208 2.47 12.84 -10.37
C SER A 208 3.56 12.72 -11.44
N PHE A 209 3.32 11.97 -12.52
CA PHE A 209 4.21 11.95 -13.69
C PHE A 209 4.38 13.35 -14.28
N PHE A 210 3.28 14.07 -14.48
CA PHE A 210 3.32 15.43 -15.01
C PHE A 210 4.10 16.39 -14.09
N LEU A 211 3.90 16.32 -12.78
CA LEU A 211 4.64 17.13 -11.81
C LEU A 211 6.13 16.80 -11.79
N GLY A 212 6.49 15.52 -11.90
CA GLY A 212 7.88 15.08 -12.04
C GLY A 212 8.55 15.63 -13.30
N TRP A 213 7.84 15.59 -14.43
CA TRP A 213 8.29 16.21 -15.68
C TRP A 213 8.46 17.73 -15.55
N LEU A 214 7.47 18.41 -14.98
CA LEU A 214 7.48 19.85 -14.78
C LEU A 214 8.64 20.30 -13.87
N GLY A 215 8.81 19.64 -12.72
CA GLY A 215 9.91 19.91 -11.78
C GLY A 215 11.29 19.70 -12.41
N THR A 216 11.42 18.70 -13.27
CA THR A 216 12.64 18.44 -14.03
C THR A 216 12.95 19.56 -15.03
N MET A 217 11.93 20.01 -15.78
CA MET A 217 12.09 21.07 -16.79
C MET A 217 12.36 22.46 -16.20
N LEU A 218 11.76 22.76 -15.05
CA LEU A 218 11.97 24.03 -14.34
C LEU A 218 13.33 24.10 -13.64
N SER A 219 14.02 22.97 -13.48
CA SER A 219 15.34 22.91 -12.86
C SER A 219 16.46 23.14 -13.88
N LYS A 220 17.49 23.86 -13.44
CA LYS A 220 18.77 24.00 -14.17
C LYS A 220 19.79 22.93 -13.76
N GLU A 221 19.44 22.08 -12.80
CA GLU A 221 20.30 21.02 -12.27
C GLU A 221 20.38 19.86 -13.27
N HIS A 222 21.58 19.57 -13.75
CA HIS A 222 21.85 18.45 -14.64
C HIS A 222 23.18 17.81 -14.24
N ASP A 223 23.14 16.55 -13.79
CA ASP A 223 24.30 15.83 -13.31
C ASP A 223 24.46 14.54 -14.14
N SER A 224 25.16 14.68 -15.27
CA SER A 224 25.35 13.59 -16.23
C SER A 224 26.25 12.47 -15.70
N GLU A 225 27.14 12.76 -14.76
CA GLU A 225 28.03 11.76 -14.15
C GLU A 225 27.25 10.81 -13.25
N LYS A 226 26.37 11.34 -12.39
CA LYS A 226 25.51 10.48 -11.54
C LYS A 226 24.57 9.60 -12.36
N PHE A 227 24.08 10.09 -13.50
CA PHE A 227 23.24 9.28 -14.38
C PHE A 227 24.04 8.14 -15.02
N ALA A 228 25.26 8.40 -15.51
CA ALA A 228 26.14 7.37 -16.04
C ALA A 228 26.47 6.30 -14.99
N GLU A 229 26.69 6.70 -13.73
CA GLU A 229 26.88 5.78 -12.61
C GLU A 229 25.65 4.92 -12.37
N MET A 230 24.44 5.50 -12.34
CA MET A 230 23.19 4.75 -12.19
C MET A 230 22.93 3.79 -13.36
N GLU A 231 23.23 4.20 -14.60
CA GLU A 231 23.08 3.36 -15.79
C GLU A 231 24.01 2.13 -15.73
N VAL A 232 25.27 2.32 -15.33
CA VAL A 232 26.20 1.21 -15.11
C VAL A 232 25.67 0.29 -14.01
N ARG A 233 25.21 0.82 -12.87
CA ARG A 233 24.66 -0.01 -11.78
C ARG A 233 23.40 -0.77 -12.20
N ALA A 234 22.51 -0.15 -12.96
CA ALA A 234 21.29 -0.77 -13.43
C ALA A 234 21.55 -1.90 -14.45
N LEU A 235 22.49 -1.71 -15.37
CA LEU A 235 22.81 -2.68 -16.43
C LEU A 235 23.73 -3.81 -15.96
N THR A 236 24.65 -3.53 -15.02
CA THR A 236 25.64 -4.51 -14.55
C THR A 236 25.27 -5.15 -13.21
N GLY A 237 24.30 -4.59 -12.49
CA GLY A 237 24.02 -4.97 -11.10
C GLY A 237 25.12 -4.58 -10.11
N ALA A 238 26.12 -3.77 -10.53
CA ALA A 238 27.20 -3.35 -9.66
C ALA A 238 26.66 -2.63 -8.41
N GLY A 239 26.93 -3.18 -7.23
CA GLY A 239 26.43 -2.68 -5.95
C GLY A 239 25.17 -3.35 -5.41
N ALA A 240 24.50 -4.23 -6.17
CA ALA A 240 23.44 -5.13 -5.66
C ALA A 240 23.99 -6.24 -4.74
N GLU A 241 25.32 -6.40 -4.72
CA GLU A 241 26.05 -7.53 -4.14
C GLU A 241 26.36 -7.43 -2.64
N LYS A 242 25.93 -6.39 -1.91
CA LYS A 242 26.06 -6.41 -0.44
C LYS A 242 25.01 -7.33 0.19
N ALA A 243 25.06 -8.61 -0.18
CA ALA A 243 24.53 -9.71 0.59
C ALA A 243 25.43 -9.91 1.82
N THR A 244 24.76 -9.98 2.96
CA THR A 244 25.28 -10.25 4.30
C THR A 244 26.37 -11.31 4.31
N GLN A 245 27.53 -11.01 4.89
CA GLN A 245 28.42 -12.08 5.38
C GLN A 245 27.68 -12.78 6.52
N HIS A 246 27.45 -14.08 6.32
CA HIS A 246 26.91 -15.03 7.28
C HIS A 246 27.70 -15.04 8.59
#